data_AF-A0A1X4IAE0-F1
#
_entry.id   AF-A0A1X4IAE0-F1
#
_cell.length_a   1.000
_cell.length_b   1.000
_cell.length_c   1.000
_cell.angle_alpha   90.00
_cell.angle_beta   90.00
_cell.angle_gamma   90.00
#
_symmetry.space_group_name_H-M   'P 1'
#
loop_
_entity.id
_entity.type
_entity.pdbx_description
1 polymer ?
#
loop_
_entity_poly.entity_id
_entity_poly.type
_entity_poly.pdbx_seq_one_letter_code
_entity_poly.pdbx_strand_id
1 'polypeptide(L)'
;AVHAIAGYGPNLAAPAWPDASLEERERLRRAADVRAYLDPGSTRAERAAVVRRYHARWLLLTPAQRVPEEAVVVAWSRRTGEVLARVPGTTR
;
A
#
# COMPACT_ATOMS: atom_id res chain seq x y z
N ALA A 1 24.28 -15.90 -5.30
CA ALA A 1 22.89 -15.95 -4.81
C ALA A 1 22.23 -14.61 -5.11
N VAL A 2 21.17 -14.60 -5.92
CA VAL A 2 20.45 -13.36 -6.28
C VAL A 2 19.31 -13.19 -5.28
N HIS A 3 19.38 -12.16 -4.44
CA HIS A 3 18.30 -11.80 -3.53
C HIS A 3 17.28 -10.96 -4.31
N ALA A 4 16.17 -11.58 -4.71
CA ALA A 4 15.07 -10.88 -5.36
C ALA A 4 14.27 -10.09 -4.31
N ILE A 5 14.16 -8.79 -4.49
CA ILE A 5 13.24 -7.93 -3.73
C ILE A 5 11.95 -7.86 -4.54
N ALA A 6 10.83 -8.30 -3.98
CA ALA A 6 9.52 -8.18 -4.61
C ALA A 6 9.13 -6.70 -4.74
N GLY A 7 8.93 -6.23 -5.97
CA GLY A 7 8.41 -4.88 -6.26
C GLY A 7 6.88 -4.89 -6.26
N TYR A 8 6.26 -4.04 -5.44
CA TYR A 8 4.81 -4.05 -5.17
C TYR A 8 4.08 -2.84 -5.76
N GLY A 9 3.71 -2.90 -7.04
CA GLY A 9 2.70 -2.00 -7.65
C GLY A 9 3.15 -0.53 -7.85
N PRO A 10 2.33 0.35 -8.46
CA PRO A 10 2.74 1.61 -9.12
C PRO A 10 3.41 2.71 -8.27
N ASN A 11 3.63 2.48 -6.96
CA ASN A 11 4.53 3.27 -6.10
C ASN A 11 5.87 2.56 -5.82
N LEU A 12 6.11 1.44 -6.50
CA LEU A 12 7.27 0.59 -6.47
C LEU A 12 7.53 0.13 -7.90
N ALA A 13 8.75 0.36 -8.39
CA ALA A 13 9.10 0.12 -9.77
C ALA A 13 8.89 -1.35 -10.21
N ALA A 14 7.78 -1.62 -10.89
CA ALA A 14 7.72 -2.47 -12.08
C ALA A 14 6.33 -2.34 -12.76
N PRO A 15 6.28 -2.13 -14.09
CA PRO A 15 5.04 -2.22 -14.85
C PRO A 15 4.54 -3.66 -14.81
N ALA A 16 3.43 -3.90 -14.11
CA ALA A 16 2.54 -5.06 -14.17
C ALA A 16 3.17 -6.35 -14.76
N TRP A 17 4.30 -6.81 -14.23
CA TRP A 17 4.68 -8.19 -14.42
C TRP A 17 3.84 -8.97 -13.42
N PRO A 18 3.16 -10.06 -13.81
CA PRO A 18 2.51 -10.90 -12.84
C PRO A 18 3.60 -11.29 -11.85
N ASP A 19 3.34 -11.08 -10.56
CA ASP A 19 3.93 -11.98 -9.60
C ASP A 19 3.44 -13.37 -10.02
N ALA A 20 4.28 -14.10 -10.77
CA ALA A 20 3.92 -15.36 -11.41
C ALA A 20 3.53 -16.43 -10.36
N SER A 21 3.80 -16.15 -9.09
CA SER A 21 3.42 -16.98 -7.95
C SER A 21 2.00 -16.73 -7.41
N LEU A 22 1.33 -15.65 -7.82
CA LEU A 22 -0.03 -15.32 -7.36
C LEU A 22 -1.07 -15.64 -8.43
N GLU A 23 -2.22 -16.18 -8.02
CA GLU A 23 -3.37 -16.34 -8.92
C GLU A 23 -3.97 -14.97 -9.30
N GLU A 24 -4.50 -14.85 -10.52
CA GLU A 24 -5.11 -13.61 -11.02
C GLU A 24 -6.23 -13.11 -10.10
N ARG A 25 -7.03 -14.01 -9.54
CA ARG A 25 -8.11 -13.66 -8.62
C ARG A 25 -7.60 -12.98 -7.35
N GLU A 26 -6.48 -13.46 -6.82
CA GLU A 26 -5.85 -12.87 -5.65
C GLU A 26 -5.23 -11.50 -5.99
N ARG A 27 -4.64 -11.35 -7.20
CA ARG A 27 -4.16 -10.05 -7.69
C ARG A 27 -5.27 -9.02 -7.78
N LEU A 28 -6.41 -9.38 -8.38
CA LEU A 28 -7.56 -8.49 -8.52
C LEU A 28 -8.15 -8.11 -7.16
N ARG A 29 -8.22 -9.07 -6.22
CA ARG A 29 -8.68 -8.80 -4.84
C ARG A 29 -7.77 -7.81 -4.13
N ARG A 30 -6.45 -8.00 -4.20
CA ARG A 30 -5.48 -7.06 -3.59
C ARG A 30 -5.57 -5.68 -4.22
N ALA A 31 -5.71 -5.59 -5.53
CA ALA A 31 -5.88 -4.31 -6.21
C ALA A 31 -7.16 -3.59 -5.78
N ALA A 32 -8.26 -4.33 -5.61
CA ALA A 32 -9.51 -3.78 -5.08
C ALA A 32 -9.36 -3.31 -3.62
N ASP A 33 -8.70 -4.09 -2.77
CA ASP A 33 -8.45 -3.71 -1.37
C ASP A 33 -7.57 -2.47 -1.25
N VAL A 34 -6.56 -2.30 -2.11
CA VAL A 34 -5.72 -1.09 -2.16
C VAL A 34 -6.53 0.12 -2.61
N ARG A 35 -7.38 -0.04 -3.62
CA ARG A 35 -8.27 1.03 -4.09
C ARG A 35 -9.24 1.46 -2.99
N ALA A 36 -9.87 0.49 -2.31
CA ALA A 36 -10.75 0.77 -1.18
C ALA A 36 -9.97 1.48 -0.06
N TYR A 37 -8.80 0.98 0.33
CA TYR A 37 -7.99 1.60 1.38
C TYR A 37 -7.67 3.08 1.08
N LEU A 38 -7.31 3.40 -0.16
CA LEU A 38 -6.94 4.75 -0.60
C LEU A 38 -8.14 5.63 -0.99
N ASP A 39 -9.36 5.09 -0.99
CA ASP A 39 -10.55 5.87 -1.30
C ASP A 39 -10.75 6.96 -0.23
N PRO A 40 -10.89 8.25 -0.62
CA PRO A 40 -11.17 9.33 0.32
C PRO A 40 -12.43 9.10 1.15
N GLY A 41 -13.43 8.40 0.61
CA GLY A 41 -14.69 8.05 1.26
C GLY A 41 -14.60 6.84 2.19
N SER A 42 -13.49 6.10 2.20
CA SER A 42 -13.38 4.94 3.06
C SER A 42 -13.33 5.31 4.54
N THR A 43 -13.98 4.47 5.34
CA THR A 43 -14.00 4.63 6.79
C THR A 43 -12.72 4.08 7.42
N ARG A 44 -12.42 4.53 8.64
CA ARG A 44 -11.32 3.98 9.45
C ARG A 44 -11.47 2.47 9.68
N ALA A 45 -12.70 1.97 9.79
CA ALA A 45 -12.97 0.53 10.00
C ALA A 45 -12.61 -0.30 8.76
N GLU A 46 -12.96 0.18 7.56
CA GLU A 46 -12.61 -0.44 6.28
C GLU A 46 -11.10 -0.46 6.07
N ARG A 47 -10.44 0.68 6.31
CA ARG A 47 -8.98 0.78 6.22
C ARG A 47 -8.29 -0.16 7.20
N ALA A 48 -8.77 -0.23 8.44
CA ALA A 48 -8.24 -1.16 9.44
C ALA A 48 -8.45 -2.63 9.04
N ALA A 49 -9.53 -2.99 8.33
CA ALA A 49 -9.75 -4.35 7.86
C ALA A 49 -8.68 -4.76 6.83
N VAL A 50 -8.33 -3.87 5.90
CA VAL A 50 -7.26 -4.09 4.92
C VAL A 50 -5.90 -4.20 5.61
N VAL A 51 -5.59 -3.27 6.52
CA VAL A 51 -4.33 -3.29 7.30
C VAL A 51 -4.18 -4.60 8.06
N ARG A 52 -5.25 -5.09 8.70
CA ARG A 52 -5.26 -6.38 9.41
C ARG A 52 -5.04 -7.55 8.47
N ARG A 53 -5.75 -7.60 7.34
CA ARG A 53 -5.68 -8.69 6.36
C ARG A 53 -4.26 -8.88 5.83
N TYR A 54 -3.54 -7.79 5.61
CA TYR A 54 -2.20 -7.81 5.02
C TYR A 54 -1.07 -7.53 6.01
N HIS A 55 -1.37 -7.40 7.31
CA HIS A 55 -0.42 -7.01 8.35
C HIS A 55 0.43 -5.78 7.96
N ALA A 56 -0.19 -4.84 7.25
CA ALA A 56 0.49 -3.68 6.71
C ALA A 56 0.97 -2.76 7.84
N ARG A 57 2.18 -2.22 7.70
CA ARG A 57 2.76 -1.25 8.65
C ARG A 57 3.22 0.05 7.99
N TRP A 58 3.40 -0.01 6.67
CA TRP A 58 3.94 1.08 5.87
C TRP A 58 3.06 1.32 4.66
N LEU A 59 2.97 2.58 4.27
CA LEU A 59 2.24 3.06 3.13
C LEU A 59 3.17 3.99 2.34
N LEU A 60 3.32 3.71 1.06
CA LEU A 60 4.04 4.59 0.13
C LEU A 60 3.01 5.23 -0.80
N LEU A 61 2.99 6.55 -0.84
CA LEU A 61 2.00 7.36 -1.54
C LEU A 61 2.64 8.20 -2.63
N THR A 62 1.93 8.35 -3.75
CA THR A 62 2.25 9.36 -4.75
C THR A 62 1.86 10.75 -4.27
N PRO A 63 2.37 11.82 -4.90
CA PRO A 63 1.91 13.19 -4.65
C PRO A 63 0.41 13.42 -4.86
N ALA A 64 -0.24 12.59 -5.68
CA ALA A 64 -1.67 12.70 -5.98
C ALA A 64 -2.55 12.03 -4.90
N GLN A 65 -1.97 11.15 -4.08
CA GLN A 65 -2.70 10.41 -3.05
C GLN A 65 -2.69 11.17 -1.73
N ARG A 66 -3.85 11.21 -1.08
CA ARG A 66 -3.98 11.81 0.25
C ARG A 66 -3.49 10.84 1.31
N VAL A 67 -2.80 11.37 2.32
CA VAL A 67 -2.42 10.60 3.51
C VAL A 67 -3.69 10.28 4.31
N PRO A 68 -4.01 8.99 4.55
CA PRO A 68 -5.13 8.62 5.42
C PRO A 68 -4.93 9.18 6.83
N GLU A 69 -6.02 9.56 7.50
CA GLU A 69 -5.98 10.24 8.81
C GLU A 69 -5.28 9.42 9.90
N GLU A 70 -5.34 8.09 9.81
CA GLU A 70 -4.65 7.20 10.74
C GLU A 70 -3.15 7.10 10.49
N ALA A 71 -2.66 7.52 9.32
CA ALA A 71 -1.28 7.32 8.91
C ALA A 71 -0.39 8.51 9.34
N VAL A 72 0.81 8.19 9.81
CA VAL A 72 1.80 9.18 10.24
C VAL A 72 2.89 9.27 9.18
N VAL A 73 3.06 10.43 8.56
CA VAL A 73 4.16 10.66 7.61
C VAL A 73 5.49 10.57 8.35
N VAL A 74 6.40 9.72 7.86
CA VAL A 74 7.74 9.55 8.43
C VAL A 74 8.84 10.07 7.52
N ALA A 75 8.59 10.13 6.21
CA ALA A 75 9.52 10.65 5.23
C ALA A 75 8.78 11.13 3.98
N TRP A 76 9.45 12.00 3.23
CA TRP A 76 9.00 12.45 1.91
C TRP A 76 10.20 12.62 0.98
N SER A 77 9.97 12.41 -0.31
CA SER A 77 10.98 12.64 -1.34
C SER A 77 10.85 14.06 -1.87
N ARG A 78 11.92 14.86 -1.77
CA ARG A 78 11.94 16.20 -2.38
C ARG A 78 12.03 16.18 -3.91
N ARG A 79 12.42 15.04 -4.50
CA ARG A 79 12.56 14.87 -5.95
C ARG A 79 11.26 14.44 -6.60
N THR A 80 10.56 13.48 -5.98
CA THR A 80 9.36 12.83 -6.56
C THR A 80 8.07 13.25 -5.86
N GLY A 81 8.15 13.85 -4.68
CA GLY A 81 7.00 14.19 -3.84
C GLY A 81 6.32 12.98 -3.19
N GLU A 82 6.89 11.78 -3.33
CA GLU A 82 6.36 10.57 -2.70
C GLU A 82 6.46 10.67 -1.18
N VAL A 83 5.46 10.11 -0.51
CA VAL A 83 5.34 10.15 0.94
C VAL A 83 5.37 8.74 1.49
N LEU A 84 6.28 8.50 2.44
CA LEU A 84 6.29 7.29 3.25
C LEU A 84 5.57 7.59 4.56
N ALA A 85 4.50 6.83 4.83
CA ALA A 85 3.74 6.93 6.05
C ALA A 85 3.69 5.58 6.79
N ARG A 86 3.66 5.65 8.11
CA ARG A 86 3.43 4.52 9.00
C ARG A 86 1.96 4.44 9.33
N VAL A 87 1.38 3.25 9.24
CA VAL A 87 0.01 3.00 9.72
C VAL A 87 0.06 2.35 11.11
N PRO A 88 -0.91 2.61 11.98
CA PRO A 88 -1.05 1.87 13.23
C PRO A 88 -1.28 0.40 12.88
N GLY A 89 -0.27 -0.42 13.15
CA GLY A 89 -0.44 -1.87 13.09
C GLY A 89 -1.49 -2.28 14.12
N THR A 90 -2.15 -3.41 13.90
CA THR A 90 -2.99 -3.98 14.94
C THR A 90 -2.13 -4.27 16.17
N THR A 91 -2.34 -3.51 17.24
CA THR A 91 -2.01 -3.99 18.58
C THR A 91 -2.82 -5.27 18.77
N ARG A 92 -2.11 -6.37 19.05
CA ARG A 92 -2.70 -7.66 19.36
C ARG A 92 -3.53 -7.55 20.64
#